data_AF-A0A520JJF2-F1
#
_entry.id   AF-A0A520JJF2-F1
#
_cell.length_a   1.000
_cell.length_b   1.000
_cell.length_c   1.000
_cell.angle_alpha   90.00
_cell.angle_beta   90.00
_cell.angle_gamma   90.00
#
_symmetry.space_group_name_H-M   'P 1'
#
loop_
_entity.id
_entity.type
_entity.pdbx_description
1 polymer ?
#
loop_
_entity_poly.entity_id
_entity_poly.type
_entity_poly.pdbx_seq_one_letter_code
_entity_poly.pdbx_strand_id
1 'polypeptide(L)'
;MARGHWRRRAGWRTLVAAERDRRALIAGGDSPSRVVTTGYVKAAFRQRTPATTLFADTKPIVLYTPHWQAHRSSWWRWGPEVVERVLANGRYNLIFAPHQRLAERAPELRPFAEGLAGRPGVHVDLDSFAMVARGRACS
;
A
#
# COMPACT_ATOMS: atom_id res chain seq x y z
N MET A 1 9.30 12.40 -9.46
CA MET A 1 10.39 12.04 -8.52
C MET A 1 11.04 13.33 -8.04
N ALA A 2 11.15 13.54 -6.72
CA ALA A 2 11.73 14.77 -6.18
C ALA A 2 13.21 14.87 -6.59
N ARG A 3 13.64 16.03 -7.09
CA ARG A 3 15.02 16.32 -7.53
C ARG A 3 16.03 16.08 -6.40
N GLY A 4 17.29 15.85 -6.77
CA GLY A 4 18.44 15.42 -5.95
C GLY A 4 18.44 15.91 -4.50
N HIS A 5 17.93 15.08 -3.59
CA HIS A 5 18.04 15.31 -2.15
C HIS A 5 19.36 14.71 -1.65
N TRP A 6 20.15 15.49 -0.90
CA TRP A 6 21.51 15.13 -0.45
C TRP A 6 21.58 13.75 0.23
N ARG A 7 20.53 13.33 0.96
CA ARG A 7 20.47 12.01 1.60
C ARG A 7 20.57 10.83 0.62
N ARG A 8 20.21 11.00 -0.65
CA ARG A 8 20.35 9.94 -1.67
C ARG A 8 21.81 9.72 -2.11
N ARG A 9 22.67 10.73 -1.96
CA ARG A 9 24.09 10.67 -2.33
C ARG A 9 25.00 10.07 -1.26
N ALA A 10 24.46 9.77 -0.07
CA ALA A 10 25.22 9.19 1.04
C ALA A 10 25.50 7.68 0.86
N GLY A 11 24.64 6.95 0.14
CA GLY A 11 24.82 5.51 -0.08
C GLY A 11 25.87 5.21 -1.17
N TRP A 12 26.77 4.26 -0.93
CA TRP A 12 27.76 3.83 -1.93
C TRP A 12 27.13 3.28 -3.23
N ARG A 13 25.99 2.60 -3.09
CA ARG A 13 25.12 2.15 -4.17
C ARG A 13 23.66 2.45 -3.86
N THR A 14 22.89 2.71 -4.92
CA THR A 14 21.43 2.85 -4.87
C THR A 14 20.83 1.70 -5.68
N LEU A 15 20.12 0.81 -4.99
CA LEU A 15 19.43 -0.31 -5.63
C LEU A 15 18.02 0.15 -6.03
N VAL A 16 17.63 -0.14 -7.27
CA VAL A 16 16.30 0.20 -7.79
C VAL A 16 15.61 -1.02 -8.39
N ALA A 17 14.28 -0.99 -8.36
CA ALA A 17 13.46 -2.12 -8.77
C ALA A 17 13.38 -2.27 -10.29
N ALA A 18 13.49 -1.17 -11.05
CA ALA A 18 13.30 -1.19 -12.50
C ALA A 18 14.26 -0.22 -13.22
N GLU A 19 14.54 -0.52 -14.49
CA GLU A 19 15.42 0.30 -15.32
C GLU A 19 14.87 1.71 -15.55
N ARG A 20 13.54 1.86 -15.55
CA ARG A 20 12.90 3.17 -15.59
C ARG A 20 13.32 4.04 -14.40
N ASP A 21 13.39 3.46 -13.21
CA ASP A 21 13.78 4.19 -11.99
C ASP A 21 15.27 4.53 -12.03
N ARG A 22 16.11 3.62 -12.54
CA ARG A 22 17.54 3.87 -12.80
C ARG A 22 17.73 5.08 -13.72
N ARG A 23 17.05 5.09 -14.87
CA ARG A 23 17.10 6.20 -15.83
C ARG A 23 16.64 7.52 -15.21
N ALA A 24 15.58 7.50 -14.41
CA ALA A 24 15.07 8.70 -13.75
C ALA A 24 16.05 9.28 -12.71
N LEU A 25 16.79 8.42 -11.99
CA LEU A 25 17.83 8.87 -11.05
C LEU A 25 19.05 9.45 -11.78
N ILE A 26 19.50 8.80 -12.86
CA ILE A 26 20.61 9.31 -13.69
C ILE A 26 20.25 10.68 -14.29
N ALA A 27 19.04 10.82 -14.84
CA ALA A 27 18.53 12.11 -15.32
C ALA A 27 18.42 13.17 -14.20
N GLY A 28 18.29 12.73 -12.95
CA GLY A 28 18.29 13.57 -11.76
C GLY A 28 19.69 13.94 -11.22
N GLY A 29 20.76 13.49 -11.87
CA GLY A 29 22.15 13.80 -11.52
C GLY A 29 22.90 12.74 -10.71
N ASP A 30 22.32 11.55 -10.51
CA ASP A 30 23.04 10.44 -9.88
C ASP A 30 24.00 9.75 -10.88
N SER A 31 25.17 9.33 -10.39
CA SER A 31 26.17 8.66 -11.24
C SER A 31 25.67 7.27 -11.69
N PRO A 32 25.76 6.93 -12.99
CA PRO A 32 25.34 5.62 -13.50
C PRO A 32 26.01 4.42 -12.83
N SER A 33 27.27 4.56 -12.40
CA SER A 33 28.01 3.48 -11.71
C SER A 33 27.53 3.24 -10.28
N ARG A 34 26.73 4.15 -9.72
CA ARG A 34 26.18 4.05 -8.37
C ARG A 34 24.77 3.49 -8.32
N VAL A 35 24.05 3.45 -9.45
CA VAL A 35 22.65 3.00 -9.50
C VAL A 35 22.56 1.63 -10.15
N VAL A 36 22.12 0.63 -9.39
CA VAL A 36 22.05 -0.77 -9.82
C VAL A 36 20.60 -1.23 -9.85
N THR A 37 20.16 -1.76 -10.98
CA THR A 37 18.83 -2.37 -11.12
C THR A 37 18.87 -3.80 -10.61
N THR A 38 18.12 -4.12 -9.55
CA THR A 38 18.13 -5.45 -8.91
C THR A 38 16.80 -6.20 -8.99
N GLY A 39 15.77 -5.57 -9.55
CA GLY A 39 14.40 -6.04 -9.38
C GLY A 39 13.81 -5.64 -8.02
N TYR A 40 12.50 -5.85 -7.85
CA TYR A 40 11.81 -5.53 -6.60
C TYR A 40 12.21 -6.54 -5.52
N VAL A 41 13.18 -6.20 -4.67
CA VAL A 41 13.73 -7.09 -3.63
C VAL A 41 12.65 -7.71 -2.75
N LYS A 42 11.56 -6.98 -2.50
CA LYS A 42 10.40 -7.50 -1.75
C LYS A 42 9.71 -8.68 -2.45
N ALA A 43 9.75 -8.77 -3.78
CA ALA A 43 9.22 -9.91 -4.53
C ALA A 43 10.07 -11.18 -4.39
N ALA A 44 11.34 -11.06 -3.95
CA ALA A 44 12.18 -12.23 -3.65
C ALA A 44 11.71 -12.99 -2.40
N PHE A 45 10.88 -12.37 -1.54
CA PHE A 45 10.25 -13.01 -0.38
C PHE A 45 9.04 -13.88 -0.75
N ARG A 46 9.01 -14.47 -1.95
CA ARG A 46 7.95 -15.38 -2.37
C ARG A 46 7.96 -16.63 -1.47
N GLN A 47 6.96 -16.69 -0.58
CA GLN A 47 6.43 -17.88 0.11
C GLN A 47 7.35 -18.61 1.10
N ARG A 48 7.37 -18.14 2.36
CA ARG A 48 7.59 -19.03 3.53
C ARG A 48 6.51 -18.92 4.61
N THR A 49 5.59 -17.97 4.49
CA THR A 49 4.48 -17.82 5.43
C THR A 49 3.24 -18.50 4.83
N PRO A 50 2.64 -19.49 5.51
CA PRO A 50 1.33 -20.03 5.10
C PRO A 50 0.33 -18.90 4.92
N ALA A 51 -0.47 -18.97 3.86
CA ALA A 51 -1.55 -18.01 3.68
C ALA A 51 -2.57 -18.20 4.81
N THR A 52 -2.70 -17.20 5.69
CA THR A 52 -3.75 -17.20 6.70
C THR A 52 -5.09 -16.96 6.01
N THR A 53 -6.07 -17.83 6.25
CA THR A 53 -7.42 -17.66 5.72
C THR A 53 -8.11 -16.53 6.48
N LEU A 54 -8.35 -15.40 5.81
CA LEU A 54 -9.02 -14.23 6.42
C LEU A 54 -10.55 -14.33 6.38
N PHE A 55 -11.10 -15.16 5.50
CA PHE A 55 -12.54 -15.33 5.30
C PHE A 55 -12.89 -16.81 5.39
N ALA A 56 -14.09 -17.12 5.87
CA ALA A 56 -14.59 -18.48 5.98
C ALA A 56 -15.02 -19.09 4.63
N ASP A 57 -15.28 -18.25 3.63
CA ASP A 57 -15.67 -18.66 2.29
C ASP A 57 -14.55 -18.44 1.26
N THR A 58 -14.79 -18.88 0.02
CA THR A 58 -13.85 -18.82 -1.09
C THR A 58 -14.19 -17.74 -2.11
N LYS A 59 -15.00 -16.74 -1.75
CA LYS A 59 -15.34 -15.64 -2.66
C LYS A 59 -14.08 -14.87 -3.06
N PRO A 60 -14.02 -14.37 -4.31
CA PRO A 60 -12.94 -13.48 -4.71
C PRO A 60 -12.85 -12.25 -3.79
N ILE A 61 -11.63 -11.80 -3.52
CA ILE A 61 -11.36 -10.70 -2.59
C ILE A 61 -11.08 -9.41 -3.36
N VAL A 62 -11.79 -8.34 -2.98
CA VAL A 62 -11.45 -6.96 -3.35
C VAL A 62 -10.60 -6.36 -2.25
N LEU A 63 -9.37 -5.94 -2.59
CA LEU A 63 -8.51 -5.16 -1.72
C LEU A 63 -8.67 -3.67 -2.06
N TYR A 64 -9.20 -2.89 -1.12
CA TYR A 64 -9.35 -1.45 -1.27
C TYR A 64 -8.40 -0.70 -0.33
N THR A 65 -7.35 -0.10 -0.89
CA THR A 65 -6.28 0.59 -0.15
C THR A 65 -6.15 2.06 -0.55
N PRO A 66 -7.12 2.93 -0.20
CA PRO A 66 -7.06 4.34 -0.57
C PRO A 66 -5.85 5.06 0.03
N HIS A 67 -5.27 5.99 -0.73
CA HIS A 67 -4.09 6.76 -0.34
C HIS A 67 -4.49 8.09 0.33
N TRP A 68 -3.61 8.64 1.19
CA TRP A 68 -3.81 9.93 1.89
C TRP A 68 -3.57 11.18 1.01
N GLN A 69 -3.16 11.02 -0.24
CA GLN A 69 -2.99 12.12 -1.19
C GLN A 69 -4.19 12.16 -2.14
N ALA A 70 -4.93 13.27 -2.14
CA ALA A 70 -6.14 13.49 -2.94
C ALA A 70 -6.01 13.03 -4.40
N HIS A 71 -4.98 13.51 -5.09
CA HIS A 71 -4.73 13.19 -6.51
C HIS A 71 -4.35 11.72 -6.79
N ARG A 72 -4.18 10.88 -5.76
CA ARG A 72 -3.82 9.44 -5.88
C ARG A 72 -4.84 8.50 -5.27
N SER A 73 -6.01 8.99 -4.90
CA SER A 73 -7.00 8.20 -4.20
C SER A 73 -8.39 8.47 -4.74
N SER A 74 -9.19 7.42 -4.82
CA SER A 74 -10.63 7.52 -5.05
C SER A 74 -11.40 7.92 -3.80
N TRP A 75 -10.79 7.89 -2.60
CA TRP A 75 -11.51 8.04 -1.32
C TRP A 75 -12.46 9.23 -1.28
N TRP A 76 -11.93 10.43 -1.54
CA TRP A 76 -12.70 11.67 -1.43
C TRP A 76 -13.87 11.79 -2.38
N ARG A 77 -13.83 11.11 -3.53
CA ARG A 77 -14.87 11.23 -4.55
C ARG A 77 -15.84 10.05 -4.56
N TRP A 78 -15.33 8.85 -4.31
CA TRP A 78 -16.07 7.61 -4.51
C TRP A 78 -15.82 6.57 -3.42
N GLY A 79 -15.05 6.88 -2.36
CA GLY A 79 -14.61 5.87 -1.40
C GLY A 79 -15.74 5.12 -0.71
N PRO A 80 -16.67 5.82 -0.05
CA PRO A 80 -17.84 5.19 0.55
C PRO A 80 -18.69 4.42 -0.46
N GLU A 81 -18.98 5.02 -1.61
CA GLU A 81 -19.82 4.40 -2.66
C GLU A 81 -19.18 3.11 -3.22
N VAL A 82 -17.86 3.10 -3.45
CA VAL A 82 -17.14 1.91 -3.91
C VAL A 82 -17.29 0.77 -2.90
N VAL A 83 -17.12 1.06 -1.61
CA VAL A 83 -17.28 0.07 -0.53
C VAL A 83 -18.72 -0.45 -0.52
N GLU A 84 -19.71 0.44 -0.52
CA GLU A 84 -21.12 0.06 -0.50
C GLU A 84 -21.50 -0.81 -1.70
N ARG A 85 -21.04 -0.47 -2.91
CA ARG A 85 -21.29 -1.27 -4.11
C ARG A 85 -20.68 -2.65 -4.05
N VAL A 86 -19.46 -2.78 -3.51
CA VAL A 86 -18.83 -4.10 -3.31
C VAL A 86 -19.65 -4.95 -2.36
N LEU A 87 -20.09 -4.38 -1.23
CA LEU A 87 -20.88 -5.08 -0.23
C LEU A 87 -22.28 -5.46 -0.75
N ALA A 88 -22.97 -4.52 -1.41
CA ALA A 88 -24.31 -4.72 -1.96
C ALA A 88 -24.33 -5.77 -3.07
N ASN A 89 -23.23 -5.91 -3.82
CA ASN A 89 -23.10 -6.92 -4.86
C ASN A 89 -23.02 -8.35 -4.28
N GLY A 90 -22.42 -8.53 -3.10
CA GLY A 90 -22.38 -9.80 -2.36
C GLY A 90 -21.48 -10.90 -2.96
N ARG A 91 -20.94 -10.72 -4.18
CA ARG A 91 -20.07 -11.69 -4.87
C ARG A 91 -18.62 -11.69 -4.38
N TYR A 92 -18.22 -10.69 -3.60
CA TYR A 92 -16.84 -10.50 -3.18
C TYR A 92 -16.72 -10.38 -1.66
N ASN A 93 -15.58 -10.80 -1.14
CA ASN A 93 -15.10 -10.35 0.17
C ASN A 93 -14.37 -9.02 0.02
N LEU A 94 -14.42 -8.16 1.02
CA LEU A 94 -13.76 -6.86 1.05
C LEU A 94 -12.66 -6.84 2.11
N ILE A 95 -11.45 -6.51 1.71
CA ILE A 95 -10.41 -6.03 2.62
C ILE A 95 -10.34 -4.50 2.47
N PHE A 96 -10.78 -3.78 3.49
CA PHE A 96 -10.67 -2.33 3.57
C PHE A 96 -9.42 -1.95 4.38
N ALA A 97 -8.38 -1.52 3.68
CA ALA A 97 -7.06 -1.26 4.25
C ALA A 97 -6.54 0.13 3.83
N PRO A 98 -7.13 1.23 4.33
CA PRO A 98 -6.74 2.58 3.95
C PRO A 98 -5.36 2.95 4.49
N HIS A 99 -4.57 3.70 3.73
CA HIS A 99 -3.26 4.17 4.20
C HIS A 99 -3.41 4.89 5.56
N GLN A 100 -2.59 4.54 6.57
CA GLN A 100 -2.67 5.06 7.95
C GLN A 100 -2.88 6.59 8.05
N ARG A 101 -2.13 7.37 7.27
CA ARG A 101 -2.24 8.84 7.20
C ARG A 101 -3.54 9.37 6.59
N LEU A 102 -4.37 8.52 5.99
CA LEU A 102 -5.67 8.94 5.46
C LEU A 102 -6.59 9.35 6.61
N ALA A 103 -6.53 8.67 7.76
CA ALA A 103 -7.31 9.05 8.95
C ALA A 103 -6.99 10.48 9.44
N GLU A 104 -5.75 10.95 9.24
CA GLU A 104 -5.34 12.34 9.56
C GLU A 104 -5.97 13.38 8.59
N ARG A 105 -6.37 12.94 7.39
CA ARG A 105 -6.85 13.81 6.29
C ARG A 105 -8.35 13.67 6.02
N ALA A 106 -8.94 12.61 6.54
CA ALA A 106 -10.32 12.20 6.38
C ALA A 106 -10.83 11.70 7.75
N PRO A 107 -11.25 12.60 8.66
CA PRO A 107 -11.73 12.24 9.99
C PRO A 107 -12.91 11.27 9.97
N GLU A 108 -13.70 11.29 8.89
CA GLU A 108 -14.82 10.39 8.65
C GLU A 108 -14.42 8.93 8.41
N LEU A 109 -13.13 8.68 8.11
CA LEU A 109 -12.63 7.35 7.79
C LEU A 109 -12.79 6.36 8.95
N ARG A 110 -12.49 6.79 10.20
CA ARG A 110 -12.54 5.90 11.36
C ARG A 110 -13.98 5.48 11.70
N PRO A 111 -14.95 6.41 11.85
CA PRO A 111 -16.36 6.04 12.02
C PRO A 111 -16.89 5.18 10.87
N PHE A 112 -16.49 5.47 9.63
CA PHE A 112 -16.88 4.67 8.47
C PHE A 112 -16.37 3.22 8.59
N ALA A 113 -15.09 3.05 8.92
CA ALA A 113 -14.46 1.75 9.09
C ALA A 113 -15.05 0.96 10.27
N GLU A 114 -15.38 1.62 11.38
CA GLU A 114 -16.07 1.03 12.52
C GLU A 114 -17.45 0.49 12.11
N GLY A 115 -18.19 1.22 11.27
CA GLY A 115 -19.48 0.78 10.72
C GLY A 115 -19.40 -0.42 9.78
N LEU A 116 -18.20 -0.78 9.32
CA LEU A 116 -17.92 -1.97 8.53
C LEU A 116 -17.48 -3.18 9.37
N ALA A 117 -16.96 -2.93 10.57
CA ALA A 117 -16.39 -3.98 11.41
C ALA A 117 -17.43 -5.04 11.78
N GLY A 118 -17.02 -6.31 11.76
CA GLY A 118 -17.89 -7.45 12.10
C GLY A 118 -18.89 -7.86 11.02
N ARG A 119 -19.00 -7.13 9.91
CA ARG A 119 -19.83 -7.57 8.77
C ARG A 119 -19.27 -8.85 8.14
N PRO A 120 -20.11 -9.84 7.79
CA PRO A 120 -19.67 -11.01 7.06
C PRO A 120 -18.99 -10.64 5.74
N GLY A 121 -17.86 -11.28 5.45
CA GLY A 121 -17.09 -11.02 4.23
C GLY A 121 -16.35 -9.68 4.21
N VAL A 122 -16.18 -9.02 5.37
CA VAL A 122 -15.44 -7.77 5.48
C VAL A 122 -14.30 -7.89 6.49
N HIS A 123 -13.10 -7.48 6.08
CA HIS A 123 -11.94 -7.30 6.93
C HIS A 123 -11.49 -5.83 6.88
N VAL A 124 -11.39 -5.21 8.04
CA VAL A 124 -10.95 -3.81 8.18
C VAL A 124 -9.56 -3.79 8.79
N ASP A 125 -8.61 -3.18 8.08
CA ASP A 125 -7.23 -2.98 8.53
C ASP A 125 -6.89 -1.49 8.58
N LEU A 126 -7.18 -0.86 9.72
CA LEU A 126 -6.84 0.54 9.98
C LEU A 126 -5.46 0.74 10.59
N ASP A 127 -5.06 -0.18 11.46
CA ASP A 127 -3.97 0.04 12.41
C ASP A 127 -2.94 -1.13 12.41
N SER A 128 -3.00 -2.09 11.47
CA SER A 128 -2.03 -3.18 11.46
C SER A 128 -0.64 -2.72 11.03
N PHE A 129 0.37 -3.44 11.52
CA PHE A 129 1.75 -3.28 11.07
C PHE A 129 1.93 -3.53 9.56
N ALA A 130 1.02 -4.25 8.89
CA ALA A 130 1.09 -4.48 7.45
C ALA A 130 0.87 -3.18 6.65
N MET A 131 0.20 -2.19 7.26
CA MET A 131 -0.01 -0.84 6.72
C MET A 131 1.20 0.08 6.91
N VAL A 132 2.20 -0.35 7.68
CA VAL A 132 3.44 0.39 7.93
C VAL A 132 4.54 -0.18 7.03
N ALA A 133 4.88 0.54 5.96
CA ALA A 133 6.08 0.25 5.15
C ALA A 133 7.39 0.66 5.87
N ARG A 134 7.53 0.40 7.18
CA ARG A 134 8.83 0.41 7.87
C ARG A 134 9.21 -1.03 8.14
N GLY A 135 10.34 -1.45 7.57
CA GLY A 135 10.97 -2.70 7.99
C GLY A 135 11.19 -2.65 9.49
N ARG A 136 10.85 -3.73 10.19
CA ARG A 136 11.26 -3.91 11.58
C ARG A 136 12.78 -3.82 11.64
N ALA A 137 13.30 -2.91 12.44
CA ALA A 137 14.55 -3.22 13.14
C ALA A 137 14.17 -4.29 14.16
N CYS A 138 14.71 -5.49 14.02
CA CYS A 138 14.68 -6.48 15.09
C CYS A 138 15.35 -5.86 16.33
N SER A 139 14.62 -5.84 17.43
CA SER A 139 15.19 -5.80 18.79
C SER A 139 15.66 -7.19 19.17
#